data_AF-A0A3B0SWT0-F1
#
_entry.id   AF-A0A3B0SWT0-F1
#
_cell.length_a   1.000
_cell.length_b   1.000
_cell.length_c   1.000
_cell.angle_alpha   90.00
_cell.angle_beta   90.00
_cell.angle_gamma   90.00
#
_symmetry.space_group_name_H-M   'P 1'
#
loop_
_entity.id
_entity.type
_entity.pdbx_description
1 polymer ?
#
loop_
_entity_poly.entity_id
_entity_poly.type
_entity_poly.pdbx_seq_one_letter_code
_entity_poly.pdbx_strand_id
1 'polypeptide(L)'
;MTFTGFCSEGIALLGRIPAMSRSEFQDEKARYRDQLAEPAKVFVAAMLSELRSSVFLAIEGIPRTNGSIAPINNDLRFSPDKPPYKDHLLFRFWEGTPKKTAPTLFVRIAPGTVGFATGVVFADVAKWRARVDSSGGEIVSTIDALATFRSVETVGETLKRTPQPYAGDHPQAALLRHKMLQVRWTSEEIAPELAALNLPDKPDGPAAAAMVSAGLGIFTLGFLTTLAVISGSVKDFLAWWEWGQGVGPLAGKSTIAVLVWLVSWAVLNRMWREKDLDLKVFFYRGLYLGVLGAVGTFPPFFELFHS
;
A
#
# COMPACT_ATOMS: atom_id res chain seq x y z
N MET A 1 -11.92 -22.46 25.19
CA MET A 1 -12.78 -21.27 25.13
C MET A 1 -13.13 -21.02 23.68
N THR A 2 -14.38 -20.65 23.40
CA THR A 2 -14.84 -20.29 22.05
C THR A 2 -14.32 -18.90 21.69
N PHE A 3 -13.82 -18.72 20.46
CA PHE A 3 -13.45 -17.38 19.98
C PHE A 3 -14.72 -16.62 19.58
N THR A 4 -14.95 -15.46 20.19
CA THR A 4 -16.12 -14.60 19.92
C THR A 4 -15.77 -13.29 19.22
N GLY A 5 -14.53 -13.17 18.72
CA GLY A 5 -14.00 -11.93 18.15
C GLY A 5 -13.04 -11.18 19.08
N PHE A 6 -12.42 -10.14 18.53
CA PHE A 6 -11.71 -9.12 19.29
C PHE A 6 -12.70 -8.01 19.65
N CYS A 7 -12.61 -7.44 20.85
CA CYS A 7 -13.50 -6.34 21.24
C CYS A 7 -13.15 -5.04 20.49
N SER A 8 -14.13 -4.15 20.34
CA SER A 8 -14.01 -2.82 19.74
C SER A 8 -12.86 -2.02 20.35
N GLU A 9 -12.76 -2.02 21.68
CA GLU A 9 -11.73 -1.27 22.40
C GLU A 9 -10.33 -1.81 22.10
N GLY A 10 -10.21 -3.13 21.94
CA GLY A 10 -8.96 -3.78 21.57
C GLY A 10 -8.52 -3.40 20.17
N ILE A 11 -9.43 -3.44 19.19
CA ILE A 11 -9.12 -3.03 17.81
C ILE A 11 -8.79 -1.53 17.73
N ALA A 12 -9.51 -0.67 18.45
CA ALA A 12 -9.19 0.75 18.55
C ALA A 12 -7.83 1.00 19.23
N LEU A 13 -7.47 0.20 20.24
CA LEU A 13 -6.14 0.25 20.85
C LEU A 13 -5.05 -0.15 19.84
N LEU A 14 -5.26 -1.22 19.06
CA LEU A 14 -4.32 -1.69 18.03
C LEU A 14 -3.97 -0.59 17.01
N GLY A 15 -4.94 0.26 16.63
CA GLY A 15 -4.71 1.39 15.73
C GLY A 15 -3.87 2.53 16.32
N ARG A 16 -3.85 2.67 17.65
CA ARG A 16 -3.10 3.74 18.34
C ARG A 16 -1.70 3.34 18.79
N ILE A 17 -1.48 2.03 19.03
CA ILE A 17 -0.19 1.47 19.48
C ILE A 17 1.02 1.93 18.65
N PRO A 18 0.98 2.06 17.30
CA PRO A 18 2.14 2.49 16.52
C PRO A 18 2.68 3.88 16.90
N ALA A 19 1.82 4.78 17.37
CA ALA A 19 2.21 6.13 17.77
C ALA A 19 2.78 6.20 19.21
N MET A 20 2.68 5.12 19.98
CA MET A 20 3.09 5.10 21.38
C MET A 20 4.60 4.95 21.53
N SER A 21 5.15 5.69 22.50
CA SER A 21 6.45 5.43 23.08
C SER A 21 6.45 4.12 23.90
N ARG A 22 7.64 3.68 24.30
CA ARG A 22 7.79 2.47 25.12
C ARG A 22 7.12 2.59 26.49
N SER A 23 7.16 3.77 27.11
CA SER A 23 6.51 4.02 28.41
C SER A 23 4.99 4.01 28.27
N GLU A 24 4.44 4.70 27.28
CA GLU A 24 2.99 4.72 27.04
C GLU A 24 2.44 3.32 26.76
N PHE A 25 3.15 2.51 25.96
CA PHE A 25 2.75 1.12 25.74
C PHE A 25 2.83 0.28 27.02
N GLN A 26 3.78 0.56 27.91
CA GLN A 26 3.91 -0.15 29.18
C GLN A 26 2.71 0.13 30.10
N ASP A 27 2.13 1.33 30.04
CA ASP A 27 0.90 1.71 30.76
C ASP A 27 -0.34 1.00 30.16
N GLU A 28 -0.41 0.85 28.84
CA GLU A 28 -1.49 0.14 28.14
C GLU A 28 -1.32 -1.39 28.10
N LYS A 29 -0.23 -1.93 28.66
CA LYS A 29 0.17 -3.35 28.52
C LYS A 29 -0.88 -4.33 29.03
N ALA A 30 -1.56 -4.00 30.14
CA ALA A 30 -2.61 -4.84 30.69
C ALA A 30 -3.81 -4.93 29.72
N ARG A 31 -4.24 -3.79 29.18
CA ARG A 31 -5.32 -3.73 28.18
C ARG A 31 -4.93 -4.43 26.89
N TYR A 32 -3.72 -4.22 26.39
CA TYR A 32 -3.20 -4.96 25.23
C TYR A 32 -3.24 -6.47 25.47
N ARG A 33 -2.80 -6.93 26.66
CA ARG A 33 -2.82 -8.35 27.01
C ARG A 33 -4.26 -8.90 26.98
N ASP A 34 -5.16 -8.26 27.71
CA ASP A 34 -6.50 -8.79 27.96
C ASP A 34 -7.42 -8.67 26.74
N GLN A 35 -7.26 -7.61 25.93
CA GLN A 35 -8.15 -7.31 24.80
C GLN A 35 -7.61 -7.79 23.44
N LEU A 36 -6.30 -8.01 23.31
CA LEU A 36 -5.68 -8.45 22.06
C LEU A 36 -4.89 -9.74 22.22
N ALA A 37 -3.93 -9.79 23.15
CA ALA A 37 -2.98 -10.91 23.22
C ALA A 37 -3.61 -12.25 23.65
N GLU A 38 -4.47 -12.27 24.69
CA GLU A 38 -5.18 -13.48 25.09
C GLU A 38 -6.25 -13.89 24.07
N PRO A 39 -7.11 -12.98 23.56
CA PRO A 39 -8.03 -13.30 22.47
C PRO A 39 -7.32 -13.82 21.21
N ALA A 40 -6.12 -13.32 20.89
CA ALA A 40 -5.33 -13.80 19.77
C ALA A 40 -4.90 -15.27 19.92
N LYS A 41 -4.67 -15.77 21.15
CA LYS A 41 -4.40 -17.19 21.39
C LYS A 41 -5.65 -18.03 21.16
N VAL A 42 -6.80 -17.55 21.61
CA VAL A 42 -8.11 -18.20 21.41
C VAL A 42 -8.45 -18.24 19.91
N PHE A 43 -8.19 -17.14 19.19
CA PHE A 43 -8.32 -17.07 17.73
C PHE A 43 -7.47 -18.13 17.03
N VAL A 44 -6.19 -18.28 17.39
CA VAL A 44 -5.32 -19.32 16.82
C VAL A 44 -5.89 -20.71 17.04
N ALA A 45 -6.39 -21.01 18.25
CA ALA A 45 -6.98 -22.31 18.54
C ALA A 45 -8.25 -22.58 17.73
N ALA A 46 -9.14 -21.57 17.62
CA ALA A 46 -10.38 -21.66 16.86
C ALA A 46 -10.10 -21.82 15.35
N MET A 47 -9.24 -20.98 14.78
CA MET A 47 -8.83 -21.08 13.37
C MET A 47 -8.16 -22.41 13.06
N LEU A 48 -7.30 -22.92 13.95
CA LEU A 48 -6.64 -24.20 13.73
C LEU A 48 -7.64 -25.36 13.68
N SER A 49 -8.68 -25.32 14.52
CA SER A 49 -9.76 -26.31 14.50
C SER A 49 -10.50 -26.28 13.16
N GLU A 50 -10.88 -25.09 12.69
CA GLU A 50 -11.62 -24.89 11.44
C GLU A 50 -10.79 -25.28 10.20
N LEU A 51 -9.52 -24.86 10.16
CA LEU A 51 -8.65 -25.17 9.02
C LEU A 51 -8.42 -26.68 8.88
N ARG A 52 -8.34 -27.41 10.00
CA ARG A 52 -8.17 -28.88 10.00
C ARG A 52 -9.43 -29.63 9.58
N SER A 53 -10.61 -29.13 9.93
CA SER A 53 -11.86 -29.76 9.50
C SER A 53 -12.17 -29.54 8.03
N SER A 54 -11.72 -28.41 7.47
CA SER A 54 -12.26 -27.91 6.21
C SER A 54 -11.27 -27.95 5.04
N VAL A 55 -9.97 -27.76 5.27
CA VAL A 55 -9.02 -27.48 4.15
C VAL A 55 -7.67 -28.20 4.26
N PHE A 56 -7.02 -28.17 5.43
CA PHE A 56 -5.63 -28.61 5.58
C PHE A 56 -5.47 -29.54 6.78
N LEU A 57 -5.57 -30.86 6.56
CA LEU A 57 -5.54 -31.84 7.65
C LEU A 57 -4.24 -31.79 8.48
N ALA A 58 -3.10 -31.48 7.85
CA ALA A 58 -1.79 -31.45 8.52
C ALA A 58 -1.33 -30.04 8.91
N ILE A 59 -2.21 -29.03 8.86
CA ILE A 59 -1.83 -27.67 9.27
C ILE A 59 -1.54 -27.59 10.77
N GLU A 60 -0.51 -26.83 11.10
CA GLU A 60 -0.01 -26.57 12.43
C GLU A 60 -0.23 -25.12 12.84
N GLY A 61 -0.52 -24.93 14.12
CA GLY A 61 -0.57 -23.64 14.76
C GLY A 61 -0.21 -23.76 16.24
N ILE A 62 0.48 -22.75 16.78
CA ILE A 62 0.87 -22.71 18.19
C ILE A 62 0.34 -21.40 18.80
N PRO A 63 -0.62 -21.43 19.73
CA PRO A 63 -1.33 -20.25 20.25
C PRO A 63 -0.48 -19.45 21.24
N ARG A 64 0.64 -18.90 20.77
CA ARG A 64 1.53 -18.01 21.52
C ARG A 64 2.33 -17.10 20.60
N THR A 65 2.87 -16.04 21.18
CA THR A 65 3.87 -15.18 20.52
C THR A 65 5.10 -15.97 20.10
N ASN A 66 5.61 -15.69 18.90
CA ASN A 66 6.64 -16.45 18.19
C ASN A 66 6.25 -17.90 17.84
N GLY A 67 5.05 -18.33 18.19
CA GLY A 67 4.36 -19.47 17.60
C GLY A 67 3.62 -19.03 16.35
N SER A 68 2.29 -19.13 16.35
CA SER A 68 1.43 -18.59 15.30
C SER A 68 1.26 -17.09 15.39
N ILE A 69 1.46 -16.47 16.55
CA ILE A 69 1.29 -15.03 16.71
C ILE A 69 2.64 -14.33 16.51
N ALA A 70 2.74 -13.39 15.56
CA ALA A 70 3.91 -12.55 15.41
C ALA A 70 4.02 -11.57 16.59
N PRO A 71 5.24 -11.19 17.02
CA PRO A 71 5.41 -10.17 18.05
C PRO A 71 4.88 -8.83 17.56
N ILE A 72 4.27 -8.05 18.46
CA ILE A 72 3.73 -6.72 18.14
C ILE A 72 4.84 -5.70 17.83
N ASN A 73 6.05 -5.87 18.38
CA ASN A 73 7.17 -4.97 18.11
C ASN A 73 7.67 -5.06 16.66
N ASN A 74 8.04 -3.93 16.07
CA ASN A 74 8.79 -3.92 14.82
C ASN A 74 10.28 -4.18 15.08
N ASP A 75 10.96 -4.79 14.10
CA ASP A 75 12.41 -4.90 14.09
C ASP A 75 13.01 -3.63 13.49
N LEU A 76 13.59 -2.79 14.35
CA LEU A 76 14.10 -1.47 13.97
C LEU A 76 15.56 -1.50 13.51
N ARG A 77 16.27 -2.64 13.61
CA ARG A 77 17.71 -2.73 13.33
C ARG A 77 18.09 -2.33 11.90
N PHE A 78 17.20 -2.59 10.95
CA PHE A 78 17.40 -2.31 9.51
C PHE A 78 16.41 -1.27 8.97
N SER A 79 15.57 -0.70 9.83
CA SER A 79 14.54 0.27 9.46
C SER A 79 14.20 1.15 10.68
N PRO A 80 15.14 2.03 11.10
CA PRO A 80 15.00 2.79 12.34
C PRO A 80 13.81 3.75 12.33
N ASP A 81 13.38 4.20 11.15
CA ASP A 81 12.28 5.15 10.98
C ASP A 81 10.88 4.51 11.14
N LYS A 82 10.80 3.18 11.26
CA LYS A 82 9.51 2.51 11.46
C LYS A 82 8.98 2.76 12.88
N PRO A 83 7.64 2.81 13.05
CA PRO A 83 7.03 2.82 14.37
C PRO A 83 7.54 1.65 15.24
N PRO A 84 7.72 1.83 16.55
CA PRO A 84 8.23 0.79 17.45
C PRO A 84 7.32 -0.45 17.52
N TYR A 85 6.04 -0.28 17.21
CA TYR A 85 5.02 -1.32 17.23
C TYR A 85 4.27 -1.40 15.90
N LYS A 86 3.78 -2.60 15.56
CA LYS A 86 2.94 -2.86 14.40
C LYS A 86 1.52 -2.31 14.61
N ASP A 87 0.89 -1.93 13.51
CA ASP A 87 -0.51 -1.52 13.40
C ASP A 87 -1.48 -2.69 13.22
N HIS A 88 -1.00 -3.92 13.37
CA HIS A 88 -1.76 -5.13 13.06
C HIS A 88 -1.31 -6.33 13.91
N LEU A 89 -2.22 -7.29 14.07
CA LEU A 89 -1.88 -8.64 14.48
C LEU A 89 -1.59 -9.48 13.23
N LEU A 90 -0.51 -10.26 13.28
CA LEU A 90 -0.14 -11.19 12.22
C LEU A 90 -0.10 -12.61 12.75
N PHE A 91 -0.91 -13.47 12.15
CA PHE A 91 -1.03 -14.88 12.46
C PHE A 91 -0.39 -15.72 11.36
N ARG A 92 0.18 -16.85 11.74
CA ARG A 92 0.86 -17.82 10.86
C ARG A 92 0.43 -19.23 11.21
N PHE A 93 -0.02 -19.96 10.20
CA PHE A 93 -0.34 -21.38 10.26
C PHE A 93 0.44 -22.05 9.14
N TRP A 94 1.11 -23.17 9.41
CA TRP A 94 2.03 -23.78 8.44
C TRP A 94 1.81 -25.27 8.33
N GLU A 95 2.20 -25.87 7.21
CA GLU A 95 2.11 -27.31 7.01
C GLU A 95 3.50 -27.90 6.76
N GLY A 96 3.92 -28.82 7.63
CA GLY A 96 5.19 -29.52 7.53
C GLY A 96 6.39 -28.86 8.22
N THR A 97 7.54 -29.52 8.12
CA THR A 97 8.77 -29.16 8.83
C THR A 97 9.98 -29.04 7.88
N PRO A 98 10.91 -28.09 8.11
CA PRO A 98 10.89 -27.10 9.18
C PRO A 98 9.95 -25.94 8.88
N LYS A 99 9.33 -25.36 9.93
CA LYS A 99 8.43 -24.20 9.85
C LYS A 99 8.94 -23.05 8.95
N LYS A 100 10.26 -22.84 8.89
CA LYS A 100 10.87 -21.74 8.13
C LYS A 100 10.62 -21.83 6.62
N THR A 101 10.50 -23.04 6.07
CA THR A 101 10.34 -23.30 4.64
C THR A 101 9.04 -24.06 4.35
N ALA A 102 8.19 -24.23 5.36
CA ALA A 102 6.86 -24.80 5.22
C ALA A 102 5.94 -23.80 4.51
N PRO A 103 5.05 -24.28 3.60
CA PRO A 103 3.92 -23.48 3.14
C PRO A 103 3.16 -22.91 4.34
N THR A 104 2.90 -21.61 4.30
CA THR A 104 2.36 -20.87 5.44
C THR A 104 1.17 -20.01 4.99
N LEU A 105 0.04 -20.18 5.67
CA LEU A 105 -1.08 -19.26 5.65
C LEU A 105 -0.82 -18.14 6.67
N PHE A 106 -1.00 -16.92 6.22
CA PHE A 106 -0.91 -15.70 7.01
C PHE A 106 -2.29 -15.06 7.10
N VAL A 107 -2.68 -14.66 8.30
CA VAL A 107 -3.86 -13.81 8.52
C VAL A 107 -3.39 -12.55 9.19
N ARG A 108 -3.63 -11.40 8.55
CA ARG A 108 -3.35 -10.07 9.08
C ARG A 108 -4.66 -9.45 9.52
N ILE A 109 -4.74 -9.00 10.77
CA ILE A 109 -5.89 -8.27 11.30
C ILE A 109 -5.41 -6.88 11.71
N ALA A 110 -5.96 -5.86 11.07
CA ALA A 110 -5.73 -4.46 11.39
C ALA A 110 -7.08 -3.76 11.58
N PRO A 111 -7.12 -2.55 12.16
CA PRO A 111 -8.35 -1.77 12.20
C PRO A 111 -8.95 -1.64 10.78
N GLY A 112 -10.22 -2.04 10.64
CA GLY A 112 -10.99 -1.96 9.41
C GLY A 112 -10.64 -2.96 8.31
N THR A 113 -9.57 -3.77 8.44
CA THR A 113 -9.11 -4.64 7.34
C THR A 113 -8.62 -6.00 7.82
N VAL A 114 -8.98 -7.04 7.04
CA VAL A 114 -8.40 -8.37 7.18
C VAL A 114 -7.65 -8.71 5.89
N GLY A 115 -6.37 -9.01 6.05
CA GLY A 115 -5.50 -9.44 4.97
C GLY A 115 -5.20 -10.92 5.07
N PHE A 116 -5.06 -11.57 3.93
CA PHE A 116 -4.65 -12.96 3.85
C PHE A 116 -3.44 -13.05 2.93
N ALA A 117 -2.53 -13.97 3.25
CA ALA A 117 -1.50 -14.37 2.33
C ALA A 117 -1.22 -15.86 2.48
N THR A 118 -0.79 -16.49 1.40
CA THR A 118 -0.25 -17.85 1.45
C THR A 118 1.03 -17.90 0.66
N GLY A 119 2.03 -18.63 1.14
CA GLY A 119 3.30 -18.70 0.44
C GLY A 119 4.32 -19.61 1.09
N VAL A 120 5.45 -19.74 0.42
CA VAL A 120 6.55 -20.59 0.82
C VAL A 120 7.88 -19.93 0.51
N VAL A 121 8.83 -20.02 1.44
CA VAL A 121 10.24 -19.71 1.18
C VAL A 121 10.91 -20.99 0.70
N PHE A 122 11.56 -20.93 -0.46
CA PHE A 122 12.14 -22.13 -1.06
C PHE A 122 13.39 -22.56 -0.29
N ALA A 123 13.37 -23.76 0.28
CA ALA A 123 14.56 -24.38 0.87
C ALA A 123 15.64 -24.62 -0.20
N ASP A 124 15.21 -25.06 -1.39
CA ASP A 124 16.04 -25.27 -2.57
C ASP A 124 15.44 -24.52 -3.76
N VAL A 125 16.09 -23.42 -4.12
CA VAL A 125 15.67 -22.56 -5.24
C VAL A 125 15.91 -23.26 -6.59
N ALA A 126 16.89 -24.16 -6.70
CA ALA A 126 17.11 -24.91 -7.93
C ALA A 126 15.96 -25.89 -8.19
N LYS A 127 15.47 -26.57 -7.14
CA LYS A 127 14.28 -27.43 -7.21
C LYS A 127 13.02 -26.66 -7.60
N TRP A 128 12.81 -25.46 -7.05
CA TRP A 128 11.73 -24.57 -7.47
C TRP A 128 11.82 -24.25 -8.97
N ARG A 129 12.99 -23.83 -9.44
CA ARG A 129 13.18 -23.44 -10.84
C ARG A 129 12.99 -24.60 -11.80
N ALA A 130 13.47 -25.79 -11.46
CA ALA A 130 13.22 -27.00 -12.26
C ALA A 130 11.71 -27.32 -12.35
N ARG A 131 10.95 -27.09 -11.27
CA ARG A 131 9.47 -27.23 -11.29
C ARG A 131 8.81 -26.16 -12.17
N VAL A 132 9.29 -24.92 -12.14
CA VAL A 132 8.80 -23.83 -12.98
C VAL A 132 9.11 -24.04 -14.46
N ASP A 133 10.29 -24.57 -14.77
CA ASP A 133 10.70 -24.92 -16.14
C ASP A 133 9.82 -26.03 -16.72
N SER A 134 9.55 -27.07 -15.92
CA SER A 134 8.72 -28.21 -16.34
C SER A 134 7.22 -27.96 -16.35
N SER A 135 6.65 -27.20 -15.40
CA SER A 135 5.20 -26.89 -15.39
C SER A 135 4.83 -25.58 -14.70
N GLY A 136 5.63 -24.53 -14.90
CA GLY A 136 5.29 -23.19 -14.41
C GLY A 136 3.98 -22.64 -14.97
N GLY A 137 3.51 -23.12 -16.13
CA GLY A 137 2.21 -22.76 -16.68
C GLY A 137 1.02 -23.11 -15.76
N GLU A 138 1.09 -24.23 -15.03
CA GLU A 138 0.06 -24.59 -14.04
C GLU A 138 0.02 -23.59 -12.88
N ILE A 139 1.20 -23.16 -12.43
CA ILE A 139 1.34 -22.18 -11.35
C ILE A 139 0.76 -20.84 -11.78
N VAL A 140 1.11 -20.37 -12.97
CA VAL A 140 0.55 -19.13 -13.54
C VAL A 140 -0.97 -19.24 -13.66
N SER A 141 -1.49 -20.31 -14.26
CA SER A 141 -2.94 -20.50 -14.41
C SER A 141 -3.69 -20.51 -13.08
N THR A 142 -3.07 -21.04 -12.02
CA THR A 142 -3.66 -21.05 -10.67
C THR A 142 -3.69 -19.64 -10.08
N ILE A 143 -2.61 -18.86 -10.23
CA ILE A 143 -2.55 -17.47 -9.79
C ILE A 143 -3.56 -16.61 -10.57
N ASP A 144 -3.64 -16.79 -11.89
CA ASP A 144 -4.57 -16.07 -12.75
C ASP A 144 -6.02 -16.40 -12.39
N ALA A 145 -6.34 -17.67 -12.14
CA ALA A 145 -7.66 -18.07 -11.67
C ALA A 145 -8.02 -17.38 -10.34
N LEU A 146 -7.09 -17.32 -9.38
CA LEU A 146 -7.30 -16.58 -8.13
C LEU A 146 -7.55 -15.10 -8.37
N ALA A 147 -6.83 -14.49 -9.31
CA ALA A 147 -6.98 -13.09 -9.70
C ALA A 147 -8.36 -12.77 -10.31
N THR A 148 -9.09 -13.76 -10.83
CA THR A 148 -10.47 -13.55 -11.31
C THR A 148 -11.49 -13.34 -10.18
N PHE A 149 -11.20 -13.82 -8.97
CA PHE A 149 -12.11 -13.74 -7.82
C PHE A 149 -11.77 -12.60 -6.85
N ARG A 150 -10.50 -12.20 -6.79
CA ARG A 150 -9.99 -11.19 -5.86
C ARG A 150 -8.82 -10.44 -6.48
N SER A 151 -8.62 -9.20 -6.07
CA SER A 151 -7.38 -8.46 -6.33
C SER A 151 -6.23 -9.10 -5.53
N VAL A 152 -5.38 -9.85 -6.23
CA VAL A 152 -4.24 -10.57 -5.66
C VAL A 152 -2.91 -9.92 -6.05
N GLU A 153 -1.97 -9.89 -5.12
CA GLU A 153 -0.59 -9.48 -5.35
C GLU A 153 0.33 -10.68 -5.17
N THR A 154 1.22 -10.90 -6.15
CA THR A 154 2.28 -11.91 -6.07
C THR A 154 3.59 -11.27 -5.62
N VAL A 155 4.19 -11.84 -4.58
CA VAL A 155 5.40 -11.35 -3.91
C VAL A 155 6.48 -12.42 -3.96
N GLY A 156 7.73 -12.00 -4.14
CA GLY A 156 8.90 -12.86 -4.04
C GLY A 156 9.90 -12.76 -5.19
N GLU A 157 9.59 -11.97 -6.24
CA GLU A 157 10.55 -11.64 -7.29
C GLU A 157 11.75 -10.90 -6.67
N THR A 158 12.90 -11.59 -6.62
CA THR A 158 14.10 -11.06 -5.96
C THR A 158 15.20 -10.75 -6.96
N LEU A 159 15.17 -11.35 -8.15
CA LEU A 159 16.18 -11.17 -9.19
C LEU A 159 15.66 -10.26 -10.29
N LYS A 160 16.52 -9.37 -10.80
CA LYS A 160 16.19 -8.49 -11.94
C LYS A 160 16.19 -9.19 -13.29
N ARG A 161 16.90 -10.33 -13.40
CA ARG A 161 17.10 -11.07 -14.65
C ARG A 161 16.85 -12.55 -14.43
N THR A 162 16.44 -13.25 -15.49
CA THR A 162 16.28 -14.70 -15.49
C THR A 162 17.62 -15.35 -15.16
N PRO A 163 17.69 -16.21 -14.13
CA PRO A 163 18.93 -16.83 -13.70
C PRO A 163 19.38 -17.90 -14.71
N GLN A 164 20.69 -18.08 -14.87
CA GLN A 164 21.25 -19.22 -15.60
C GLN A 164 20.86 -20.55 -14.93
N PRO A 165 20.69 -21.65 -15.69
CA PRO A 165 20.92 -21.80 -17.14
C PRO A 165 19.72 -21.41 -18.03
N TYR A 166 18.67 -20.80 -17.48
CA TYR A 166 17.43 -20.54 -18.21
C TYR A 166 17.58 -19.33 -19.16
N ALA A 167 16.95 -19.43 -20.33
CA ALA A 167 16.96 -18.38 -21.34
C ALA A 167 16.26 -17.10 -20.85
N GLY A 168 16.72 -15.94 -21.32
CA GLY A 168 16.17 -14.64 -20.90
C GLY A 168 14.69 -14.46 -21.24
N ASP A 169 14.26 -15.05 -22.35
CA ASP A 169 12.92 -15.07 -22.93
C ASP A 169 12.10 -16.31 -22.53
N HIS A 170 12.55 -17.06 -21.51
CA HIS A 170 11.81 -18.21 -21.01
C HIS A 170 10.35 -17.81 -20.68
N PRO A 171 9.33 -18.61 -21.07
CA PRO A 171 7.92 -18.26 -20.87
C PRO A 171 7.56 -17.93 -19.40
N GLN A 172 8.26 -18.58 -18.47
CA GLN A 172 8.09 -18.41 -17.02
C GLN A 172 9.22 -17.60 -16.36
N ALA A 173 9.88 -16.70 -17.11
CA ALA A 173 11.00 -15.90 -16.65
C ALA A 173 10.73 -15.15 -15.32
N ALA A 174 9.52 -14.65 -15.12
CA ALA A 174 9.12 -13.98 -13.88
C ALA A 174 9.18 -14.94 -12.67
N LEU A 175 8.57 -16.13 -12.76
CA LEU A 175 8.58 -17.13 -11.69
C LEU A 175 9.99 -17.65 -11.39
N LEU A 176 10.87 -17.77 -12.38
CA LEU A 176 12.26 -18.21 -12.20
C LEU A 176 13.10 -17.24 -11.35
N ARG A 177 12.71 -15.95 -11.29
CA ARG A 177 13.37 -14.90 -10.50
C ARG A 177 13.01 -14.92 -9.02
N HIS A 178 12.05 -15.76 -8.63
CA HIS A 178 11.57 -15.86 -7.26
C HIS A 178 12.52 -16.68 -6.39
N LYS A 179 12.74 -16.24 -5.14
CA LYS A 179 13.39 -17.02 -4.07
C LYS A 179 12.40 -17.49 -2.98
N MET A 180 11.20 -16.94 -3.04
CA MET A 180 10.00 -17.36 -2.32
C MET A 180 8.82 -17.05 -3.23
N LEU A 181 7.67 -17.67 -3.00
CA LEU A 181 6.42 -17.28 -3.64
C LEU A 181 5.41 -17.02 -2.54
N GLN A 182 4.76 -15.86 -2.58
CA GLN A 182 3.63 -15.54 -1.74
C GLN A 182 2.57 -14.86 -2.59
N VAL A 183 1.32 -15.29 -2.45
CA VAL A 183 0.15 -14.60 -2.98
C VAL A 183 -0.57 -13.98 -1.79
N ARG A 184 -0.92 -12.70 -1.88
CA ARG A 184 -1.62 -11.98 -0.83
C ARG A 184 -2.79 -11.16 -1.38
N TRP A 185 -3.81 -10.98 -0.57
CA TRP A 185 -4.94 -10.10 -0.85
C TRP A 185 -5.45 -9.49 0.45
N THR A 186 -6.19 -8.40 0.33
CA THR A 186 -6.88 -7.77 1.47
C THR A 186 -8.37 -7.75 1.15
N SER A 187 -9.23 -7.79 2.16
CA SER A 187 -10.64 -7.41 1.97
C SER A 187 -10.67 -5.95 1.49
N GLU A 188 -11.04 -5.72 0.24
CA GLU A 188 -11.11 -4.35 -0.34
C GLU A 188 -12.20 -3.49 0.31
N GLU A 189 -13.18 -4.14 0.97
CA GLU A 189 -14.19 -3.51 1.81
C GLU A 189 -13.94 -3.88 3.29
N ILE A 190 -14.34 -2.99 4.20
CA ILE A 190 -14.47 -3.33 5.62
C ILE A 190 -15.34 -4.58 5.67
N ALA A 191 -14.79 -5.68 6.17
CA ALA A 191 -15.56 -6.92 6.31
C ALA A 191 -16.89 -6.56 7.02
N PRO A 192 -18.07 -6.93 6.49
CA PRO A 192 -19.35 -6.40 6.98
C PRO A 192 -19.52 -6.53 8.50
N GLU A 193 -18.95 -7.56 9.11
CA GLU A 193 -18.88 -7.78 10.56
C GLU A 193 -18.08 -6.71 11.34
N LEU A 194 -17.09 -6.07 10.71
CA LEU A 194 -16.29 -4.98 11.28
C LEU A 194 -16.95 -3.61 11.12
N ALA A 195 -17.94 -3.47 10.23
CA ALA A 195 -18.67 -2.21 10.04
C ALA A 195 -19.39 -1.78 11.33
N ALA A 196 -19.89 -2.74 12.12
CA ALA A 196 -20.51 -2.50 13.41
C ALA A 196 -19.56 -1.92 14.47
N LEU A 197 -18.24 -2.01 14.28
CA LEU A 197 -17.25 -1.53 15.23
C LEU A 197 -16.98 -0.02 15.12
N ASN A 198 -17.55 0.67 14.11
CA ASN A 198 -17.34 2.11 13.87
C ASN A 198 -15.87 2.53 13.99
N LEU A 199 -14.96 1.72 13.41
CA LEU A 199 -13.54 2.01 13.46
C LEU A 199 -13.27 3.27 12.62
N PRO A 200 -12.41 4.18 13.08
CA PRO A 200 -12.10 5.38 12.33
C PRO A 200 -11.46 4.97 10.99
N ASP A 201 -12.09 5.39 9.90
CA ASP A 201 -11.54 5.22 8.56
C ASP A 201 -10.19 5.93 8.44
N LYS A 202 -9.34 5.43 7.53
CA LYS A 202 -8.12 6.14 7.20
C LYS A 202 -8.51 7.50 6.59
N PRO A 203 -8.01 8.64 7.11
CA PRO A 203 -8.38 9.94 6.57
C PRO A 203 -8.05 10.05 5.09
N ASP A 204 -9.04 10.41 4.28
CA ASP A 204 -8.92 10.58 2.83
C ASP A 204 -8.26 11.92 2.43
N GLY A 205 -8.12 12.83 3.38
CA GLY A 205 -7.63 14.18 3.12
C GLY A 205 -6.23 14.30 2.49
N PRO A 206 -5.22 13.49 2.85
CA PRO A 206 -3.93 13.47 2.14
C PRO A 206 -4.05 13.10 0.64
N ALA A 207 -4.94 12.17 0.30
CA ALA A 207 -5.18 11.78 -1.09
C ALA A 207 -5.93 12.88 -1.85
N ALA A 208 -6.98 13.46 -1.24
CA ALA A 208 -7.69 14.61 -1.80
C ALA A 208 -6.74 15.82 -2.04
N ALA A 209 -5.81 16.08 -1.11
CA ALA A 209 -4.82 17.15 -1.23
C ALA A 209 -3.91 16.95 -2.46
N ALA A 210 -3.48 15.71 -2.72
CA ALA A 210 -2.66 15.38 -3.88
C ALA A 210 -3.41 15.56 -5.22
N MET A 211 -4.69 15.19 -5.28
CA MET A 211 -5.51 15.33 -6.49
C MET A 211 -5.73 16.80 -6.85
N VAL A 212 -6.11 17.63 -5.88
CA VAL A 212 -6.36 19.06 -6.11
C VAL A 212 -5.08 19.81 -6.43
N SER A 213 -3.99 19.54 -5.69
CA SER A 213 -2.73 20.22 -5.94
C SER A 213 -2.20 19.93 -7.35
N ALA A 214 -2.30 18.67 -7.81
CA ALA A 214 -1.90 18.30 -9.17
C ALA A 214 -2.68 19.10 -10.22
N GLY A 215 -4.00 19.23 -10.04
CA GLY A 215 -4.87 20.08 -10.86
C GLY A 215 -4.42 21.55 -10.85
N LEU A 216 -4.07 22.12 -9.69
CA LEU A 216 -3.58 23.50 -9.57
C LEU A 216 -2.25 23.72 -10.30
N GLY A 217 -1.34 22.74 -10.27
CA GLY A 217 -0.08 22.79 -11.01
C GLY A 217 -0.31 22.84 -12.52
N ILE A 218 -1.15 21.94 -13.04
CA ILE A 218 -1.51 21.89 -14.46
C ILE A 218 -2.24 23.17 -14.88
N PHE A 219 -3.18 23.65 -14.06
CA PHE A 219 -3.87 24.92 -14.28
C PHE A 219 -2.91 26.10 -14.37
N THR A 220 -1.96 26.19 -13.43
CA THR A 220 -0.95 27.25 -13.40
C THR A 220 -0.09 27.24 -14.66
N LEU A 221 0.32 26.05 -15.11
CA LEU A 221 1.10 25.90 -16.34
C LEU A 221 0.33 26.42 -17.56
N GLY A 222 -0.94 26.04 -17.71
CA GLY A 222 -1.81 26.51 -18.79
C GLY A 222 -2.07 28.01 -18.73
N PHE A 223 -2.39 28.51 -17.54
CA PHE A 223 -2.66 29.92 -17.31
C PHE A 223 -1.45 30.79 -17.65
N LEU A 224 -0.25 30.45 -17.16
CA LEU A 224 0.99 31.16 -17.49
C LEU A 224 1.37 31.01 -18.97
N THR A 225 1.01 29.88 -19.60
CA THR A 225 1.21 29.70 -21.04
C THR A 225 0.40 30.70 -21.84
N THR A 226 -0.90 30.82 -21.56
CA THR A 226 -1.78 31.81 -22.19
C THR A 226 -1.35 33.24 -21.83
N LEU A 227 -1.08 33.53 -20.56
CA LEU A 227 -0.75 34.89 -20.09
C LEU A 227 0.56 35.42 -20.68
N ALA A 228 1.57 34.56 -20.87
CA ALA A 228 2.83 34.92 -21.51
C ALA A 228 2.69 35.24 -23.00
N VAL A 229 1.61 34.79 -23.65
CA VAL A 229 1.29 35.16 -25.03
C VAL A 229 0.67 36.55 -25.06
N ILE A 230 -0.24 36.83 -24.13
CA ILE A 230 -1.00 38.09 -24.06
C ILE A 230 -0.13 39.25 -23.56
N SER A 231 0.85 38.98 -22.70
CA SER A 231 1.62 40.01 -22.01
C SER A 231 3.13 39.84 -22.17
N GLY A 232 3.76 40.81 -22.83
CA GLY A 232 5.22 40.89 -22.95
C GLY A 232 5.91 40.97 -21.59
N SER A 233 5.38 41.73 -20.63
CA SER A 233 5.97 41.83 -19.29
C SER A 233 5.92 40.52 -18.51
N VAL A 234 4.84 39.75 -18.64
CA VAL A 234 4.75 38.40 -18.06
C VAL A 234 5.72 37.45 -18.75
N LYS A 235 5.83 37.52 -20.08
CA LYS A 235 6.80 36.73 -20.84
C LYS A 235 8.23 37.00 -20.38
N ASP A 236 8.61 38.26 -20.22
CA ASP A 236 9.95 38.68 -19.78
C ASP A 236 10.21 38.24 -18.33
N PHE A 237 9.22 38.40 -17.45
CA PHE A 237 9.29 37.90 -16.07
C PHE A 237 9.51 36.38 -16.03
N LEU A 238 8.81 35.61 -16.87
CA LEU A 238 8.98 34.15 -16.90
C LEU A 238 10.32 33.74 -17.53
N ALA A 239 10.83 34.51 -18.48
CA ALA A 239 12.15 34.29 -19.08
C ALA A 239 13.29 34.54 -18.08
N TRP A 240 13.12 35.43 -17.10
CA TRP A 240 14.10 35.67 -16.04
C TRP A 240 14.51 34.40 -15.27
N TRP A 241 13.63 33.40 -15.20
CA TRP A 241 13.88 32.11 -14.54
C TRP A 241 14.81 31.18 -15.33
N GLU A 242 15.21 31.53 -16.56
CA GLU A 242 16.06 30.67 -17.39
C GLU A 242 17.54 30.66 -16.96
N TRP A 243 17.96 31.64 -16.14
CA TRP A 243 19.34 31.78 -15.62
C TRP A 243 20.43 31.59 -16.69
N GLY A 244 20.22 32.16 -17.88
CA GLY A 244 21.17 32.15 -18.99
C GLY A 244 21.24 30.83 -19.78
N GLN A 245 20.32 29.89 -19.57
CA GLN A 245 20.27 28.60 -20.28
C GLN A 245 19.60 28.68 -21.66
N GLY A 246 19.03 29.82 -22.05
CA GLY A 246 18.44 30.04 -23.38
C GLY A 246 17.16 29.26 -23.67
N VAL A 247 16.41 28.86 -22.63
CA VAL A 247 15.14 28.11 -22.73
C VAL A 247 13.90 29.01 -22.74
N GLY A 248 14.10 30.32 -22.60
CA GLY A 248 13.08 31.35 -22.65
C GLY A 248 12.04 31.23 -21.52
N PRO A 249 10.80 31.73 -21.74
CA PRO A 249 9.77 31.78 -20.69
C PRO A 249 9.27 30.40 -20.26
N LEU A 250 9.67 29.31 -20.93
CA LEU A 250 9.32 27.96 -20.54
C LEU A 250 9.83 27.63 -19.12
N ALA A 251 11.04 28.10 -18.77
CA ALA A 251 11.62 27.90 -17.45
C ALA A 251 10.72 28.46 -16.32
N GLY A 252 10.23 29.69 -16.47
CA GLY A 252 9.34 30.30 -15.49
C GLY A 252 8.00 29.57 -15.39
N LYS A 253 7.42 29.18 -16.52
CA LYS A 253 6.13 28.46 -16.58
C LYS A 253 6.19 27.15 -15.80
N SER A 254 7.18 26.30 -16.08
CA SER A 254 7.32 25.00 -15.41
C SER A 254 7.72 25.15 -13.95
N THR A 255 8.63 26.07 -13.64
CA THR A 255 9.11 26.27 -12.26
C THR A 255 8.00 26.77 -11.35
N ILE A 256 7.26 27.80 -11.77
CA ILE A 256 6.15 28.33 -10.96
C ILE A 256 5.02 27.31 -10.85
N ALA A 257 4.70 26.56 -11.90
CA ALA A 257 3.71 25.49 -11.83
C ALA A 257 4.08 24.41 -10.80
N VAL A 258 5.35 23.98 -10.76
CA VAL A 258 5.85 23.02 -9.76
C VAL A 258 5.81 23.62 -8.35
N LEU A 259 6.19 24.88 -8.18
CA LEU A 259 6.12 25.56 -6.88
C LEU A 259 4.68 25.65 -6.38
N VAL A 260 3.73 26.06 -7.24
CA VAL A 260 2.31 26.13 -6.89
C VAL A 260 1.78 24.75 -6.52
N TRP A 261 2.14 23.71 -7.28
CA TRP A 261 1.77 22.33 -6.95
C TRP A 261 2.28 21.91 -5.57
N LEU A 262 3.58 22.07 -5.30
CA LEU A 262 4.21 21.65 -4.05
C LEU A 262 3.69 22.44 -2.85
N VAL A 263 3.58 23.76 -2.96
CA VAL A 263 3.09 24.63 -1.88
C VAL A 263 1.62 24.33 -1.60
N SER A 264 0.80 24.21 -2.64
CA SER A 264 -0.62 23.85 -2.48
C SER A 264 -0.76 22.48 -1.84
N TRP A 265 0.02 21.49 -2.28
CA TRP A 265 0.02 20.17 -1.67
C TRP A 265 0.41 20.23 -0.19
N ALA A 266 1.49 20.92 0.17
CA ALA A 266 1.94 21.03 1.56
C ALA A 266 0.88 21.69 2.46
N VAL A 267 0.25 22.78 2.00
CA VAL A 267 -0.81 23.49 2.71
C VAL A 267 -2.05 22.62 2.84
N LEU A 268 -2.55 22.05 1.74
CA LEU A 268 -3.75 21.21 1.75
C LEU A 268 -3.55 19.93 2.57
N ASN A 269 -2.39 19.27 2.43
CA ASN A 269 -2.05 18.08 3.20
C ASN A 269 -1.99 18.39 4.71
N ARG A 270 -1.47 19.57 5.10
CA ARG A 270 -1.50 20.00 6.51
C ARG A 270 -2.94 20.29 6.98
N MET A 271 -3.75 20.95 6.17
CA MET A 271 -5.13 21.33 6.51
C MET A 271 -6.10 20.14 6.55
N TRP A 272 -5.86 19.12 5.73
CA TRP A 272 -6.75 17.98 5.53
C TRP A 272 -6.19 16.67 6.08
N ARG A 273 -5.03 16.68 6.75
CA ARG A 273 -4.32 15.47 7.22
C ARG A 273 -5.20 14.47 7.96
N GLU A 274 -6.13 14.97 8.75
CA GLU A 274 -7.01 14.18 9.63
C GLU A 274 -8.49 14.29 9.22
N LYS A 275 -8.77 14.88 8.05
CA LYS A 275 -10.14 15.05 7.57
C LYS A 275 -10.54 13.88 6.69
N ASP A 276 -11.75 13.40 6.92
CA ASP A 276 -12.47 12.55 6.00
C ASP A 276 -13.13 13.43 4.92
N LEU A 277 -12.75 13.22 3.67
CA LEU A 277 -13.15 14.04 2.53
C LEU A 277 -13.62 13.14 1.40
N ASP A 278 -14.74 13.48 0.77
CA ASP A 278 -15.23 12.74 -0.39
C ASP A 278 -14.23 12.80 -1.56
N LEU A 279 -13.49 11.71 -1.76
CA LEU A 279 -12.48 11.60 -2.80
C LEU A 279 -13.04 11.83 -4.20
N LYS A 280 -14.30 11.47 -4.48
CA LYS A 280 -14.89 11.69 -5.81
C LYS A 280 -15.03 13.17 -6.08
N VAL A 281 -15.52 13.95 -5.11
CA VAL A 281 -15.68 15.40 -5.24
C VAL A 281 -14.33 16.08 -5.50
N PHE A 282 -13.30 15.74 -4.73
CA PHE A 282 -11.98 16.37 -4.88
C PHE A 282 -11.22 15.87 -6.11
N PHE A 283 -11.44 14.62 -6.54
CA PHE A 283 -10.98 14.13 -7.83
C PHE A 283 -11.55 14.96 -8.98
N TYR A 284 -12.87 15.17 -9.03
CA TYR A 284 -13.48 15.97 -10.09
C TYR A 284 -13.05 17.45 -10.07
N ARG A 285 -12.81 18.02 -8.89
CA ARG A 285 -12.23 19.38 -8.77
C ARG A 285 -10.81 19.45 -9.34
N GLY A 286 -9.95 18.49 -8.97
CA GLY A 286 -8.60 18.38 -9.52
C GLY A 286 -8.60 18.16 -11.03
N LEU A 287 -9.47 17.28 -11.52
CA LEU A 287 -9.65 16.99 -12.94
C LEU A 287 -10.12 18.23 -13.71
N TYR A 288 -11.11 18.97 -13.18
CA TYR A 288 -11.60 20.21 -13.79
C TYR A 288 -10.48 21.25 -13.94
N LEU A 289 -9.68 21.46 -12.88
CA LEU A 289 -8.50 22.35 -12.94
C LEU A 289 -7.48 21.85 -13.97
N GLY A 290 -7.24 20.54 -14.02
CA GLY A 290 -6.34 19.93 -15.00
C GLY A 290 -6.80 20.14 -16.44
N VAL A 291 -8.10 19.94 -16.72
CA VAL A 291 -8.70 20.18 -18.05
C VAL A 291 -8.61 21.65 -18.43
N LEU A 292 -8.95 22.57 -17.53
CA LEU A 292 -8.80 24.01 -17.78
C LEU A 292 -7.35 24.40 -18.08
N GLY A 293 -6.40 23.86 -17.31
CA GLY A 293 -4.97 24.06 -17.56
C GLY A 293 -4.54 23.52 -18.92
N ALA A 294 -4.95 22.29 -19.26
CA ALA A 294 -4.64 21.69 -20.56
C ALA A 294 -5.17 22.54 -21.72
N VAL A 295 -6.40 23.03 -21.63
CA VAL A 295 -6.98 23.96 -22.64
C VAL A 295 -6.11 25.22 -22.78
N GLY A 296 -5.65 25.80 -21.67
CA GLY A 296 -4.75 26.98 -21.67
C GLY A 296 -3.38 26.74 -22.33
N THR A 297 -2.99 25.48 -22.56
CA THR A 297 -1.76 25.12 -23.29
C THR A 297 -1.97 24.89 -24.79
N PHE A 298 -3.22 24.87 -25.26
CA PHE A 298 -3.53 24.52 -26.63
C PHE A 298 -3.41 25.74 -27.57
N PRO A 299 -2.65 25.66 -28.68
CA PRO A 299 -2.39 26.84 -29.53
C PRO A 299 -3.63 27.57 -30.03
N PRO A 300 -4.65 26.87 -30.56
CA PRO A 300 -5.89 27.52 -30.97
C PRO A 300 -6.60 28.30 -29.85
N PHE A 301 -6.36 27.98 -28.57
CA PHE A 301 -6.98 28.70 -27.47
C PHE A 301 -6.27 30.01 -27.16
N PHE A 302 -4.94 29.99 -26.98
CA PHE A 302 -4.22 31.23 -26.63
C PHE A 302 -4.02 32.16 -27.84
N GLU A 303 -4.06 31.64 -29.07
CA GLU A 303 -4.06 32.45 -30.29
C GLU A 303 -5.30 33.34 -30.41
N LEU A 304 -6.44 32.96 -29.79
CA LEU A 304 -7.64 33.82 -29.74
C LEU A 304 -7.39 35.17 -29.06
N PHE A 305 -6.33 35.26 -28.24
CA PHE A 305 -5.98 36.46 -27.50
C PHE A 305 -4.75 37.17 -28.08
N HIS A 306 -4.27 36.73 -29.24
CA HIS A 306 -3.16 37.36 -29.96
C HIS A 306 -3.72 38.45 -30.89
N SER A 307 -3.80 39.69 -30.38
CA SER A 307 -4.14 40.90 -31.15
C SER A 307 -2.93 41.80 -31.32
#